data_AF-A0A8U0RVH1-F1
#
_entry.id   AF-A0A8U0RVH1-F1
#
_cell.length_a   1.000
_cell.length_b   1.000
_cell.length_c   1.000
_cell.angle_alpha   90.00
_cell.angle_beta   90.00
_cell.angle_gamma   90.00
#
_symmetry.space_group_name_H-M   'P 1'
#
loop_
_entity.id
_entity.type
_entity.pdbx_description
1 polymer ?
#
loop_
_entity_poly.entity_id
_entity_poly.type
_entity_poly.pdbx_seq_one_letter_code
_entity_poly.pdbx_strand_id
1 'polypeptide(L)'
;MINKNQTCGTGQDSMPYMTCLIHILEEWFGVEQLEDYLNFANYLLWVFTPLILLILPYFTIFLLYLTIIFLHIYKRKNVLKEAYSHNLWDGARKTVATLWDGHAAVWHGYEVHGMEKIPEEGPALIIFYHGAIPIDFYYFMAKIFIHKGRTCRVVADHFVFKIPGFSLLLDVFCALHGPREKCVEILRSGHLLAISPGGVREALISDETYNIIWGNRKGFAQVAIDAKVMRKLRHREMKGWRDRVIQQGRSRAEHTVQDRRQPRLLPSLTAFHSESADLSPLFLCLHKIFEKDLDHLEEQTKNALQALIDKHQRIPGNIMSALLERFHKKQKND
;
A
#
# COMPACT_ATOMS: atom_id res chain seq x y z
N MET A 1 22.13 -68.02 13.95
CA MET A 1 23.15 -66.95 13.84
C MET A 1 22.41 -65.62 13.80
N ILE A 2 22.31 -64.94 14.95
CA ILE A 2 21.76 -63.58 15.04
C ILE A 2 22.87 -62.70 15.59
N ASN A 3 23.00 -61.53 14.95
CA ASN A 3 24.16 -60.66 14.91
C ASN A 3 24.68 -60.20 16.29
N LYS A 4 26.02 -60.12 16.36
CA LYS A 4 26.78 -59.49 17.44
C LYS A 4 26.30 -58.06 17.68
N ASN A 5 25.96 -57.74 18.92
CA ASN A 5 25.87 -56.37 19.42
C ASN A 5 27.19 -55.65 19.13
N GLN A 6 27.19 -54.80 18.10
CA GLN A 6 28.30 -53.89 17.83
C GLN A 6 28.16 -52.74 18.84
N THR A 7 29.04 -52.70 19.82
CA THR A 7 29.18 -51.60 20.79
C THR A 7 30.46 -50.83 20.47
N CYS A 8 30.44 -49.52 20.66
CA CYS A 8 31.62 -48.66 20.48
C CYS A 8 31.99 -48.05 21.84
N GLY A 9 33.21 -48.31 22.31
CA GLY A 9 33.78 -47.73 23.54
C GLY A 9 34.57 -48.73 24.41
N THR A 10 35.82 -48.40 24.75
CA THR A 10 36.64 -49.10 25.75
C THR A 10 36.36 -48.53 27.15
N GLY A 11 35.40 -49.10 27.87
CA GLY A 11 35.02 -48.70 29.23
C GLY A 11 33.64 -49.24 29.62
N GLN A 12 33.35 -49.29 30.93
CA GLN A 12 32.35 -50.17 31.58
C GLN A 12 30.86 -49.89 31.29
N ASP A 13 30.51 -48.97 30.40
CA ASP A 13 29.13 -48.68 29.99
C ASP A 13 28.95 -48.89 28.48
N SER A 14 28.34 -50.02 28.09
CA SER A 14 28.10 -50.36 26.69
C SER A 14 26.88 -49.60 26.14
N MET A 15 27.12 -48.53 25.40
CA MET A 15 26.07 -47.78 24.68
C MET A 15 25.71 -48.45 23.34
N PRO A 16 24.44 -48.42 22.89
CA PRO A 16 24.03 -48.89 21.57
C PRO A 16 24.75 -48.12 20.46
N TYR A 17 25.16 -48.81 19.38
CA TYR A 17 25.86 -48.19 18.24
C TYR A 17 25.14 -46.97 17.67
N MET A 18 23.80 -47.02 17.62
CA MET A 18 22.97 -45.90 17.16
C MET A 18 23.14 -44.65 18.03
N THR A 19 23.25 -44.81 19.35
CA THR A 19 23.46 -43.68 20.28
C THR A 19 24.87 -43.10 20.13
N CYS A 20 25.87 -43.94 19.91
CA CYS A 20 27.24 -43.50 19.63
C CYS A 20 27.34 -42.76 18.29
N LEU A 21 26.65 -43.26 17.26
CA LEU A 21 26.60 -42.63 15.94
C LEU A 21 25.88 -41.28 16.00
N ILE A 22 24.82 -41.16 16.80
CA ILE A 22 24.13 -39.89 17.07
C ILE A 22 25.07 -38.90 17.78
N HIS A 23 25.78 -39.31 18.83
CA HIS A 23 26.73 -38.41 19.52
C HIS A 23 27.89 -37.95 18.64
N ILE A 24 28.47 -38.85 17.82
CA ILE A 24 29.51 -38.48 16.86
C ILE A 24 28.96 -37.51 15.81
N LEU A 25 27.72 -37.72 15.35
CA LEU A 25 27.07 -36.79 14.42
C LEU A 25 26.75 -35.45 15.09
N GLU A 26 26.27 -35.43 16.34
CA GLU A 26 26.03 -34.19 17.11
C GLU A 26 27.31 -33.38 17.31
N GLU A 27 28.42 -34.05 17.63
CA GLU A 27 29.74 -33.45 17.80
C GLU A 27 30.32 -32.97 16.45
N TRP A 28 30.14 -33.74 15.37
CA TRP A 28 30.60 -33.38 14.02
C TRP A 28 29.78 -32.26 13.36
N PHE A 29 28.46 -32.21 13.63
CA PHE A 29 27.59 -31.10 13.22
C PHE A 29 27.69 -29.90 14.15
N GLY A 30 28.38 -30.01 15.30
CA GLY A 30 28.50 -28.94 16.28
C GLY A 30 27.13 -28.45 16.76
N VAL A 31 26.20 -29.37 17.04
CA VAL A 31 24.79 -29.02 17.35
C VAL A 31 24.69 -28.12 18.59
N GLU A 32 25.56 -28.29 19.59
CA GLU A 32 25.68 -27.36 20.73
C GLU A 32 26.06 -25.94 20.28
N GLN A 33 26.99 -25.82 19.33
CA GLN A 33 27.36 -24.52 18.76
C GLN A 33 26.21 -23.91 17.97
N LEU A 34 25.40 -24.73 17.27
CA LEU A 34 24.24 -24.24 16.52
C LEU A 34 23.20 -23.59 17.44
N GLU A 35 22.94 -24.19 18.60
CA GLU A 35 22.05 -23.61 19.61
C GLU A 35 22.63 -22.29 20.15
N ASP A 36 23.93 -22.23 20.41
CA ASP A 36 24.61 -20.98 20.80
C ASP A 36 24.56 -19.91 19.70
N TYR A 37 24.74 -20.27 18.43
CA TYR A 37 24.62 -19.35 17.29
C TYR A 37 23.18 -18.83 17.13
N LEU A 38 22.18 -19.69 17.30
CA LEU A 38 20.77 -19.29 17.25
C LEU A 38 20.39 -18.40 18.44
N ASN A 39 20.89 -18.71 19.64
CA ASN A 39 20.70 -17.89 20.83
C ASN A 39 21.40 -16.53 20.69
N PHE A 40 22.61 -16.49 20.14
CA PHE A 40 23.33 -15.27 19.82
C PHE A 40 22.59 -14.44 18.76
N ALA A 41 22.11 -15.07 17.68
CA ALA A 41 21.32 -14.39 16.65
C ALA A 41 19.99 -13.84 17.21
N ASN A 42 19.31 -14.59 18.07
CA ASN A 42 18.10 -14.15 18.77
C ASN A 42 18.38 -12.96 19.70
N TYR A 43 19.48 -13.01 20.45
CA TYR A 43 19.89 -11.90 21.31
C TYR A 43 20.23 -10.65 20.49
N LEU A 44 20.96 -10.83 19.39
CA LEU A 44 21.29 -9.75 18.45
C LEU A 44 20.01 -9.13 17.85
N LEU A 45 19.07 -9.98 17.41
CA LEU A 45 17.78 -9.55 16.90
C LEU A 45 17.00 -8.78 17.97
N TRP A 46 16.95 -9.27 19.21
CA TRP A 46 16.27 -8.61 20.33
C TRP A 46 16.87 -7.23 20.65
N VAL A 47 18.20 -7.11 20.68
CA VAL A 47 18.92 -5.83 20.89
C VAL A 47 18.67 -4.85 19.75
N PHE A 48 18.64 -5.32 18.50
CA PHE A 48 18.40 -4.45 17.35
C PHE A 48 16.92 -4.21 17.03
N THR A 49 15.98 -5.00 17.55
CA THR A 49 14.54 -4.81 17.33
C THR A 49 14.10 -3.36 17.65
N PRO A 50 14.40 -2.77 18.83
CA PRO A 50 14.02 -1.38 19.09
C PRO A 50 14.68 -0.38 18.14
N LEU A 51 15.91 -0.65 17.70
CA LEU A 51 16.61 0.19 16.72
C LEU A 51 15.97 0.11 15.33
N ILE A 52 15.56 -1.09 14.91
CA ILE A 52 14.87 -1.33 13.64
C ILE A 52 13.52 -0.63 13.64
N LEU A 53 12.75 -0.73 14.73
CA LEU A 53 11.47 -0.03 14.89
C LEU A 53 11.63 1.49 14.85
N LEU A 54 12.71 2.02 15.42
CA LEU A 54 13.03 3.45 15.36
C LEU A 54 13.39 3.89 13.93
N ILE A 55 14.20 3.12 13.21
CA ILE A 55 14.71 3.46 11.87
C ILE A 55 13.62 3.34 10.80
N LEU A 56 12.68 2.40 10.99
CA LEU A 56 11.59 2.07 10.07
C LEU A 56 10.90 3.28 9.41
N PRO A 57 10.39 4.26 10.17
CA PRO A 57 9.75 5.45 9.59
C PRO A 57 10.72 6.38 8.85
N TYR A 58 11.97 6.48 9.31
CA TYR A 58 12.98 7.35 8.70
C TYR A 58 13.54 6.78 7.39
N PHE A 59 13.56 5.45 7.24
CA PHE A 59 14.04 4.80 6.03
C PHE A 59 13.19 5.18 4.81
N THR A 60 11.86 5.17 4.94
CA THR A 60 10.95 5.60 3.87
C THR A 60 11.17 7.07 3.47
N ILE A 61 11.37 7.96 4.47
CA ILE A 61 11.68 9.38 4.21
C ILE A 61 13.03 9.52 3.50
N PHE A 62 14.03 8.77 3.94
CA PHE A 62 15.35 8.74 3.31
C PHE A 62 15.27 8.31 1.83
N LEU A 63 14.53 7.25 1.53
CA LEU A 63 14.30 6.81 0.14
C LEU A 63 13.56 7.85 -0.71
N LEU A 64 12.64 8.60 -0.11
CA LEU A 64 11.94 9.70 -0.78
C LEU A 64 12.89 10.82 -1.19
N TYR A 65 13.78 11.25 -0.29
CA TYR A 65 14.79 12.25 -0.64
C TYR A 65 15.84 11.72 -1.61
N LEU A 66 16.22 10.43 -1.52
CA LEU A 66 17.08 9.80 -2.51
C LEU A 66 16.45 9.82 -3.91
N THR A 67 15.13 9.58 -4.00
CA THR A 67 14.36 9.70 -5.24
C THR A 67 14.39 11.13 -5.78
N ILE A 68 14.20 12.13 -4.92
CA ILE A 68 14.27 13.55 -5.31
C ILE A 68 15.66 13.89 -5.86
N ILE A 69 16.73 13.48 -5.17
CA ILE A 69 18.11 13.70 -5.61
C ILE A 69 18.35 13.03 -6.97
N PHE A 70 17.91 11.78 -7.13
CA PHE A 70 17.98 11.05 -8.40
C PHE A 70 17.29 11.82 -9.53
N LEU A 71 16.07 12.32 -9.32
CA LEU A 71 15.35 13.09 -10.33
C LEU A 71 16.06 14.38 -10.71
N HIS A 72 16.68 15.09 -9.75
CA HIS A 72 17.46 16.29 -10.04
C HIS A 72 18.73 15.97 -10.85
N ILE A 73 19.43 14.90 -10.51
CA ILE A 73 20.60 14.42 -11.27
C ILE A 73 20.17 14.00 -12.67
N TYR A 74 19.06 13.27 -12.80
CA TYR A 74 18.51 12.82 -14.07
C TYR A 74 18.12 13.99 -14.96
N LYS A 75 17.44 15.01 -14.40
CA LYS A 75 17.13 16.26 -15.09
C LYS A 75 18.39 16.91 -15.61
N ARG A 76 19.38 17.15 -14.74
CA ARG A 76 20.64 17.82 -15.09
C ARG A 76 21.43 17.09 -16.17
N LYS A 77 21.46 15.75 -16.15
CA LYS A 77 22.15 14.95 -17.17
C LYS A 77 21.43 14.92 -18.51
N ASN A 78 20.12 15.11 -18.52
CA ASN A 78 19.28 15.00 -19.71
C ASN A 78 18.70 16.33 -20.21
N VAL A 79 19.16 17.48 -19.70
CA VAL A 79 18.71 18.82 -20.12
C VAL A 79 18.71 18.98 -21.64
N LEU A 80 19.78 18.52 -22.30
CA LEU A 80 19.87 18.59 -23.76
C LEU A 80 18.85 17.69 -24.46
N LYS A 81 18.52 16.52 -23.88
CA LYS A 81 17.52 15.59 -24.46
C LYS A 81 16.08 15.99 -24.16
N GLU A 82 15.84 16.77 -23.10
CA GLU A 82 14.52 17.31 -22.75
C GLU A 82 13.95 18.19 -23.86
N ALA A 83 14.80 18.95 -24.56
CA ALA A 83 14.39 19.79 -25.68
C ALA A 83 13.97 19.02 -26.95
N TYR A 84 14.37 17.75 -27.09
CA TYR A 84 14.19 16.97 -28.33
C TYR A 84 13.35 15.69 -28.16
N SER A 85 12.95 15.32 -26.93
CA SER A 85 12.25 14.05 -26.68
C SER A 85 11.02 14.19 -25.80
N HIS A 86 9.88 13.73 -26.30
CA HIS A 86 8.61 13.74 -25.56
C HIS A 86 8.55 12.72 -24.40
N ASN A 87 9.44 11.71 -24.39
CA ASN A 87 9.39 10.58 -23.45
C ASN A 87 10.54 10.59 -22.41
N LEU A 88 11.24 11.71 -22.21
CA LEU A 88 12.42 11.78 -21.36
C LEU A 88 12.17 11.22 -19.95
N TRP A 89 11.02 11.55 -19.38
CA TRP A 89 10.66 11.21 -18.01
C TRP A 89 10.20 9.75 -17.84
N ASP A 90 9.92 9.02 -18.91
CA ASP A 90 9.47 7.62 -18.81
C ASP A 90 10.56 6.71 -18.25
N GLY A 91 11.82 6.94 -18.63
CA GLY A 91 12.95 6.19 -18.07
C GLY A 91 13.13 6.44 -16.57
N ALA A 92 13.01 7.71 -16.14
CA ALA A 92 13.04 8.08 -14.73
C ALA A 92 11.86 7.48 -13.97
N ARG A 93 10.63 7.62 -14.48
CA ARG A 93 9.41 7.04 -13.90
C ARG A 93 9.52 5.54 -13.77
N LYS A 94 10.04 4.83 -14.77
CA LYS A 94 10.23 3.38 -14.72
C LYS A 94 11.22 2.97 -13.63
N THR A 95 12.36 3.66 -13.56
CA THR A 95 13.39 3.41 -12.54
C THR A 95 12.82 3.61 -11.14
N VAL A 96 12.15 4.74 -10.92
CA VAL A 96 11.56 5.08 -9.62
C VAL A 96 10.42 4.11 -9.30
N ALA A 97 9.52 3.81 -10.24
CA ALA A 97 8.44 2.85 -10.03
C ALA A 97 8.98 1.47 -9.63
N THR A 98 10.02 0.96 -10.30
CA THR A 98 10.63 -0.33 -9.94
C THR A 98 11.26 -0.30 -8.54
N LEU A 99 11.92 0.79 -8.15
CA LEU A 99 12.47 0.96 -6.81
C LEU A 99 11.35 0.92 -5.74
N TRP A 100 10.29 1.70 -5.94
CA TRP A 100 9.19 1.78 -4.99
C TRP A 100 8.34 0.51 -4.98
N ASP A 101 8.18 -0.21 -6.09
CA ASP A 101 7.52 -1.52 -6.13
C ASP A 101 8.31 -2.58 -5.35
N GLY A 102 9.64 -2.59 -5.48
CA GLY A 102 10.52 -3.43 -4.66
C GLY A 102 10.42 -3.08 -3.17
N HIS A 103 10.42 -1.79 -2.83
CA HIS A 103 10.20 -1.33 -1.46
C HIS A 103 8.83 -1.77 -0.93
N ALA A 104 7.78 -1.63 -1.74
CA ALA A 104 6.43 -2.07 -1.39
C ALA A 104 6.40 -3.56 -1.03
N ALA A 105 6.98 -4.40 -1.88
CA ALA A 105 6.99 -5.85 -1.71
C ALA A 105 7.83 -6.28 -0.50
N VAL A 106 9.05 -5.75 -0.35
CA VAL A 106 9.99 -6.18 0.71
C VAL A 106 9.61 -5.59 2.06
N TRP A 107 9.32 -4.28 2.08
CA TRP A 107 9.17 -3.54 3.32
C TRP A 107 7.76 -3.65 3.91
N HIS A 108 6.75 -3.73 3.04
CA HIS A 108 5.34 -3.74 3.46
C HIS A 108 4.56 -4.99 3.05
N GLY A 109 5.14 -5.90 2.25
CA GLY A 109 4.37 -7.02 1.68
C GLY A 109 3.19 -6.53 0.83
N TYR A 110 3.33 -5.35 0.21
CA TYR A 110 2.23 -4.65 -0.42
C TYR A 110 1.78 -5.34 -1.71
N GLU A 111 0.51 -5.72 -1.74
CA GLU A 111 -0.15 -6.33 -2.89
C GLU A 111 -1.21 -5.40 -3.47
N VAL A 112 -1.67 -5.64 -4.70
CA VAL A 112 -2.81 -4.92 -5.29
C VAL A 112 -3.77 -5.92 -5.88
N HIS A 113 -4.99 -5.97 -5.33
CA HIS A 113 -6.07 -6.78 -5.88
C HIS A 113 -6.93 -5.94 -6.81
N GLY A 114 -7.38 -6.52 -7.93
CA GLY A 114 -8.28 -5.83 -8.85
C GLY A 114 -7.60 -4.95 -9.91
N MET A 115 -6.32 -5.19 -10.21
CA MET A 115 -5.57 -4.43 -11.24
C MET A 115 -6.23 -4.51 -12.63
N GLU A 116 -6.96 -5.59 -12.90
CA GLU A 116 -7.77 -5.80 -14.11
C GLU A 116 -8.94 -4.81 -14.24
N LYS A 117 -9.39 -4.21 -13.13
CA LYS A 117 -10.47 -3.21 -13.13
C LYS A 117 -10.00 -1.84 -13.62
N ILE A 118 -8.68 -1.60 -13.62
CA ILE A 118 -8.10 -0.38 -14.15
C ILE A 118 -8.04 -0.50 -15.68
N PRO A 119 -8.69 0.40 -16.42
CA PRO A 119 -8.74 0.30 -17.86
C PRO A 119 -7.35 0.49 -18.48
N GLU A 120 -7.09 -0.27 -19.54
CA GLU A 120 -5.86 -0.11 -20.36
C GLU A 120 -5.89 1.20 -21.14
N GLU A 121 -7.07 1.66 -21.56
CA GLU A 121 -7.26 2.91 -22.27
C GLU A 121 -8.49 3.68 -21.76
N GLY A 122 -8.46 5.00 -21.92
CA GLY A 122 -9.55 5.88 -21.50
C GLY A 122 -9.54 6.21 -20.00
N PRO A 123 -10.51 7.02 -19.56
CA PRO A 123 -10.44 7.61 -18.23
C PRO A 123 -10.97 6.71 -17.12
N ALA A 124 -10.39 6.89 -15.94
CA ALA A 124 -10.93 6.35 -14.70
C ALA A 124 -10.64 7.30 -13.55
N LEU A 125 -11.61 7.41 -12.64
CA LEU A 125 -11.45 8.12 -11.38
C LEU A 125 -11.19 7.08 -10.28
N ILE A 126 -10.10 7.22 -9.57
CA ILE A 126 -9.71 6.36 -8.45
C ILE A 126 -10.00 7.12 -7.17
N ILE A 127 -10.83 6.55 -6.31
CA ILE A 127 -11.12 7.07 -4.98
C ILE A 127 -10.44 6.21 -3.95
N PHE A 128 -9.76 6.84 -3.00
CA PHE A 128 -8.99 6.13 -1.98
C PHE A 128 -9.07 6.84 -0.64
N TYR A 129 -8.86 6.07 0.42
CA TYR A 129 -8.79 6.58 1.78
C TYR A 129 -7.50 7.38 1.99
N HIS A 130 -7.56 8.53 2.68
CA HIS A 130 -6.33 9.23 3.05
C HIS A 130 -5.73 8.67 4.34
N GLY A 131 -4.66 7.89 4.21
CA GLY A 131 -3.78 7.60 5.35
C GLY A 131 -3.02 8.83 5.84
N ALA A 132 -2.38 8.78 7.01
CA ALA A 132 -1.63 9.93 7.53
C ALA A 132 -0.48 10.29 6.58
N ILE A 133 0.15 9.26 6.03
CA ILE A 133 1.12 9.36 4.94
C ILE A 133 0.71 8.37 3.84
N PRO A 134 0.27 8.85 2.66
CA PRO A 134 -0.28 7.99 1.61
C PRO A 134 0.82 7.26 0.81
N ILE A 135 1.67 6.49 1.52
CA ILE A 135 2.77 5.71 0.94
C ILE A 135 2.25 4.54 0.10
N ASP A 136 1.14 3.95 0.54
CA ASP A 136 0.34 2.97 -0.19
C ASP A 136 -0.04 3.46 -1.58
N PHE A 137 -0.44 4.72 -1.70
CA PHE A 137 -0.83 5.29 -2.97
C PHE A 137 0.38 5.47 -3.91
N TYR A 138 1.57 5.79 -3.40
CA TYR A 138 2.79 5.79 -4.22
C TYR A 138 3.11 4.39 -4.76
N TYR A 139 2.96 3.33 -3.95
CA TYR A 139 3.10 1.95 -4.42
C TYR A 139 2.06 1.59 -5.47
N PHE A 140 0.81 2.02 -5.27
CA PHE A 140 -0.26 1.81 -6.23
C PHE A 140 0.05 2.48 -7.57
N MET A 141 0.52 3.73 -7.57
CA MET A 141 0.95 4.44 -8.78
C MET A 141 2.10 3.73 -9.49
N ALA A 142 3.10 3.25 -8.73
CA ALA A 142 4.21 2.49 -9.28
C ALA A 142 3.72 1.21 -9.98
N LYS A 143 2.83 0.45 -9.34
CA LYS A 143 2.23 -0.76 -9.93
C LYS A 143 1.38 -0.46 -11.17
N ILE A 144 0.58 0.61 -11.18
CA ILE A 144 -0.14 1.03 -12.39
C ILE A 144 0.85 1.31 -13.53
N PHE A 145 1.94 2.04 -13.23
CA PHE A 145 2.93 2.38 -14.24
C PHE A 145 3.64 1.13 -14.79
N ILE A 146 4.00 0.19 -13.92
CA ILE A 146 4.70 -1.06 -14.31
C ILE A 146 3.76 -2.00 -15.08
N HIS A 147 2.54 -2.24 -14.59
CA HIS A 147 1.63 -3.24 -15.14
C HIS A 147 0.79 -2.73 -16.32
N LYS A 148 0.45 -1.44 -16.34
CA LYS A 148 -0.41 -0.85 -17.38
C LYS A 148 0.33 0.15 -18.27
N GLY A 149 1.55 0.56 -17.92
CA GLY A 149 2.26 1.60 -18.67
C GLY A 149 1.60 2.98 -18.59
N ARG A 150 0.69 3.20 -17.62
CA ARG A 150 -0.10 4.43 -17.49
C ARG A 150 0.36 5.27 -16.31
N THR A 151 0.39 6.58 -16.49
CA THR A 151 0.56 7.52 -15.37
C THR A 151 -0.80 7.82 -14.74
N CYS A 152 -0.91 7.65 -13.43
CA CYS A 152 -2.04 8.15 -12.64
C CYS A 152 -1.76 9.57 -12.19
N ARG A 153 -2.69 10.51 -12.45
CA ARG A 153 -2.58 11.87 -11.91
C ARG A 153 -3.22 11.91 -10.53
N VAL A 154 -2.67 12.67 -9.60
CA VAL A 154 -3.19 12.75 -8.23
C VAL A 154 -3.48 14.19 -7.83
N VAL A 155 -4.62 14.39 -7.17
CA VAL A 155 -4.93 15.69 -6.55
C VAL A 155 -4.23 15.78 -5.20
N ALA A 156 -3.34 16.76 -5.07
CA ALA A 156 -2.62 17.04 -3.84
C ALA A 156 -3.00 18.42 -3.28
N ASP A 157 -2.97 18.54 -1.96
CA ASP A 157 -3.20 19.83 -1.29
C ASP A 157 -2.06 20.82 -1.59
N HIS A 158 -2.38 22.11 -1.56
CA HIS A 158 -1.45 23.18 -1.86
C HIS A 158 -0.21 23.18 -0.95
N PHE A 159 -0.30 22.68 0.29
CA PHE A 159 0.86 22.61 1.18
C PHE A 159 1.96 21.68 0.65
N VAL A 160 1.62 20.59 -0.05
CA VAL A 160 2.58 19.59 -0.55
C VAL A 160 3.54 20.22 -1.55
N PHE A 161 3.04 21.15 -2.38
CA PHE A 161 3.83 21.90 -3.35
C PHE A 161 4.79 22.93 -2.72
N LYS A 162 4.62 23.24 -1.43
CA LYS A 162 5.51 24.13 -0.67
C LYS A 162 6.66 23.39 0.02
N ILE A 163 6.63 22.05 0.02
CA ILE A 163 7.69 21.24 0.64
C ILE A 163 8.98 21.39 -0.21
N PRO A 164 10.11 21.80 0.39
CA PRO A 164 11.36 21.97 -0.33
C PRO A 164 11.79 20.68 -1.05
N GLY A 165 12.10 20.80 -2.35
CA GLY A 165 12.56 19.68 -3.19
C GLY A 165 11.46 18.81 -3.79
N PHE A 166 10.20 18.95 -3.37
CA PHE A 166 9.10 18.08 -3.86
C PHE A 166 8.55 18.50 -5.22
N SER A 167 8.76 19.74 -5.66
CA SER A 167 8.20 20.24 -6.93
C SER A 167 8.51 19.32 -8.12
N LEU A 168 9.77 18.96 -8.30
CA LEU A 168 10.18 18.06 -9.39
C LEU A 168 9.56 16.66 -9.27
N LEU A 169 9.47 16.13 -8.05
CA LEU A 169 8.84 14.83 -7.81
C LEU A 169 7.36 14.88 -8.19
N LEU A 170 6.64 15.88 -7.71
CA LEU A 170 5.22 16.09 -7.97
C LEU A 170 4.95 16.26 -9.48
N ASP A 171 5.80 17.01 -10.19
CA ASP A 171 5.68 17.21 -11.63
C ASP A 171 5.88 15.89 -12.41
N VAL A 172 6.94 15.13 -12.08
CA VAL A 172 7.26 13.85 -12.75
C VAL A 172 6.15 12.82 -12.57
N PHE A 173 5.53 12.79 -11.39
CA PHE A 173 4.43 11.92 -11.03
C PHE A 173 3.04 12.52 -11.28
N CYS A 174 2.96 13.63 -12.01
CA CYS A 174 1.71 14.25 -12.46
C CYS A 174 0.75 14.61 -11.32
N ALA A 175 1.27 15.01 -10.15
CA ALA A 175 0.47 15.59 -9.10
C ALA A 175 0.00 16.99 -9.51
N LEU A 176 -1.25 17.32 -9.21
CA LEU A 176 -1.86 18.60 -9.56
C LEU A 176 -2.55 19.23 -8.35
N HIS A 177 -2.62 20.56 -8.39
CA HIS A 177 -3.62 21.28 -7.62
C HIS A 177 -5.01 20.82 -8.04
N GLY A 178 -5.98 20.85 -7.12
CA GLY A 178 -7.30 20.25 -7.32
C GLY A 178 -8.47 21.15 -7.70
N PRO A 179 -8.36 22.20 -8.56
CA PRO A 179 -9.57 22.82 -9.05
C PRO A 179 -10.35 21.81 -9.89
N ARG A 180 -11.66 21.75 -9.67
CA ARG A 180 -12.56 20.74 -10.25
C ARG A 180 -12.48 20.71 -11.77
N GLU A 181 -12.38 21.87 -12.40
CA GLU A 181 -12.34 22.04 -13.84
C GLU A 181 -11.13 21.31 -14.45
N LYS A 182 -9.98 21.37 -13.77
CA LYS A 182 -8.77 20.66 -14.21
C LYS A 182 -8.90 19.15 -14.07
N CYS A 183 -9.51 18.69 -12.98
CA CYS A 183 -9.81 17.26 -12.79
C CYS A 183 -10.71 16.72 -13.91
N VAL A 184 -11.74 17.49 -14.29
CA VAL A 184 -12.65 17.15 -15.39
C VAL A 184 -11.91 17.12 -16.74
N GLU A 185 -11.04 18.10 -17.01
CA GLU A 185 -10.23 18.15 -18.23
C GLU A 185 -9.31 16.92 -18.37
N ILE A 186 -8.63 16.54 -17.28
CA ILE A 186 -7.74 15.36 -17.23
C ILE A 186 -8.50 14.09 -17.58
N LEU A 187 -9.67 13.90 -16.97
CA LEU A 187 -10.51 12.73 -17.22
C LEU A 187 -11.09 12.76 -18.65
N ARG A 188 -11.53 13.92 -19.15
CA ARG A 188 -11.99 14.02 -20.56
C ARG A 188 -10.87 13.73 -21.57
N SER A 189 -9.63 14.00 -21.20
CA SER A 189 -8.43 13.68 -21.99
C SER A 189 -8.04 12.19 -21.92
N GLY A 190 -8.81 11.36 -21.21
CA GLY A 190 -8.60 9.92 -21.16
C GLY A 190 -7.55 9.46 -20.16
N HIS A 191 -7.11 10.31 -19.23
CA HIS A 191 -6.13 9.93 -18.21
C HIS A 191 -6.80 9.33 -16.96
N LEU A 192 -5.98 8.64 -16.15
CA LEU A 192 -6.36 8.20 -14.81
C LEU A 192 -6.20 9.38 -13.84
N LEU A 193 -7.18 9.59 -12.96
CA LEU A 193 -7.13 10.59 -11.89
C LEU A 193 -7.44 9.94 -10.56
N ALA A 194 -6.66 10.23 -9.53
CA ALA A 194 -6.88 9.80 -8.16
C ALA A 194 -7.24 10.99 -7.26
N ILE A 195 -8.26 10.80 -6.43
CA ILE A 195 -8.73 11.78 -5.46
C ILE A 195 -8.99 11.06 -4.14
N SER A 196 -8.45 11.62 -3.06
CA SER A 196 -8.91 11.30 -1.72
C SER A 196 -9.92 12.38 -1.25
N PRO A 197 -11.21 12.06 -1.07
CA PRO A 197 -12.23 13.06 -0.72
C PRO A 197 -12.02 13.69 0.67
N GLY A 198 -11.54 12.89 1.62
CA GLY A 198 -11.23 13.33 2.98
C GLY A 198 -10.05 14.31 3.04
N GLY A 199 -9.10 14.19 2.09
CA GLY A 199 -7.96 15.09 1.94
C GLY A 199 -7.17 15.27 3.23
N VAL A 200 -6.62 16.47 3.45
CA VAL A 200 -5.80 16.76 4.64
C VAL A 200 -6.55 16.57 5.97
N ARG A 201 -7.87 16.78 6.00
CA ARG A 201 -8.64 16.59 7.24
C ARG A 201 -8.65 15.12 7.66
N GLU A 202 -8.90 14.23 6.69
CA GLU A 202 -8.85 12.78 6.93
C GLU A 202 -7.43 12.34 7.26
N ALA A 203 -6.42 12.84 6.53
CA ALA A 203 -5.00 12.56 6.80
C ALA A 203 -4.53 12.90 8.23
N LEU A 204 -5.09 13.96 8.83
CA LEU A 204 -4.68 14.41 10.16
C LEU A 204 -5.36 13.63 11.30
N ILE A 205 -6.45 12.94 11.01
CA ILE A 205 -7.29 12.24 11.98
C ILE A 205 -7.30 10.73 11.72
N SER A 206 -6.70 10.28 10.61
CA SER A 206 -6.56 8.88 10.25
C SER A 206 -5.80 8.12 11.33
N ASP A 207 -6.33 6.96 11.68
CA ASP A 207 -5.79 6.03 12.67
C ASP A 207 -6.00 4.58 12.18
N GLU A 208 -5.62 3.63 13.02
CA GLU A 208 -5.77 2.18 12.77
C GLU A 208 -7.22 1.69 12.62
N THR A 209 -8.22 2.56 12.82
CA THR A 209 -9.63 2.24 12.64
C THR A 209 -10.16 2.62 11.27
N TYR A 210 -9.36 3.31 10.44
CA TYR A 210 -9.68 3.67 9.05
C TYR A 210 -11.02 4.43 8.90
N ASN A 211 -11.37 5.27 9.88
CA ASN A 211 -12.62 6.04 9.84
C ASN A 211 -12.66 7.00 8.65
N ILE A 212 -13.69 6.86 7.80
CA ILE A 212 -13.88 7.72 6.61
C ILE A 212 -14.51 9.07 7.02
N ILE A 213 -13.78 10.18 6.84
CA ILE A 213 -14.16 11.53 7.29
C ILE A 213 -14.22 12.50 6.10
N TRP A 214 -15.27 12.39 5.30
CA TRP A 214 -15.49 13.26 4.14
C TRP A 214 -16.28 14.54 4.46
N GLY A 215 -17.10 14.53 5.52
CA GLY A 215 -18.03 15.63 5.83
C GLY A 215 -19.00 15.85 4.67
N ASN A 216 -19.16 17.10 4.21
CA ASN A 216 -20.03 17.45 3.08
C ASN A 216 -19.27 17.50 1.73
N ARG A 217 -18.09 16.86 1.62
CA ARG A 217 -17.24 16.98 0.44
C ARG A 217 -17.69 16.04 -0.68
N LYS A 218 -18.48 16.60 -1.60
CA LYS A 218 -19.01 15.91 -2.80
C LYS A 218 -18.28 16.25 -4.11
N GLY A 219 -17.14 16.96 -4.02
CA GLY A 219 -16.42 17.46 -5.19
C GLY A 219 -15.97 16.36 -6.17
N PHE A 220 -15.52 15.21 -5.66
CA PHE A 220 -15.10 14.08 -6.50
C PHE A 220 -16.28 13.48 -7.28
N ALA A 221 -17.47 13.42 -6.67
CA ALA A 221 -18.68 12.91 -7.29
C ALA A 221 -19.11 13.86 -8.43
N GLN A 222 -19.02 15.18 -8.21
CA GLN A 222 -19.28 16.17 -9.26
C GLN A 222 -18.28 16.04 -10.41
N VAL A 223 -16.99 15.85 -10.13
CA VAL A 223 -15.96 15.58 -11.16
C VAL A 223 -16.34 14.37 -12.01
N ALA A 224 -16.78 13.27 -11.37
CA ALA A 224 -17.17 12.05 -12.07
C ALA A 224 -18.35 12.25 -13.02
N ILE A 225 -19.36 13.00 -12.56
CA ILE A 225 -20.56 13.37 -13.34
C ILE A 225 -20.16 14.26 -14.52
N ASP A 226 -19.43 15.35 -14.26
CA ASP A 226 -19.05 16.35 -15.26
C ASP A 226 -18.13 15.76 -16.34
N ALA A 227 -17.21 14.89 -15.95
CA ALA A 227 -16.29 14.23 -16.86
C ALA A 227 -16.93 13.08 -17.66
N LYS A 228 -18.16 12.66 -17.30
CA LYS A 228 -18.88 11.53 -17.92
C LYS A 228 -18.07 10.22 -17.91
N VAL A 229 -17.15 10.07 -16.95
CA VAL A 229 -16.30 8.88 -16.79
C VAL A 229 -17.14 7.62 -16.57
N MET A 230 -18.36 7.81 -16.06
CA MET A 230 -19.35 6.78 -15.77
C MET A 230 -20.09 6.21 -17.01
N ARG A 231 -19.94 6.80 -18.22
CA ARG A 231 -20.87 6.56 -19.35
C ARG A 231 -20.36 5.68 -20.49
N LYS A 232 -19.40 4.77 -20.28
CA LYS A 232 -18.97 3.83 -21.33
C LYS A 232 -18.85 2.39 -20.82
N LEU A 233 -19.95 1.63 -20.93
CA LEU A 233 -20.02 0.29 -21.52
C LEU A 233 -21.46 -0.24 -21.47
N ARG A 234 -22.07 -0.42 -22.65
CA ARG A 234 -23.40 -1.01 -22.81
C ARG A 234 -23.34 -2.53 -22.60
N HIS A 235 -24.14 -3.01 -21.64
CA HIS A 235 -25.07 -4.14 -21.78
C HIS A 235 -24.63 -5.62 -21.71
N ARG A 236 -23.45 -6.00 -21.16
CA ARG A 236 -23.15 -7.46 -21.02
C ARG A 236 -22.70 -8.00 -19.66
N GLU A 237 -22.28 -7.16 -18.71
CA GLU A 237 -21.69 -7.64 -17.44
C GLU A 237 -22.57 -7.40 -16.20
N MET A 238 -23.83 -7.02 -16.42
CA MET A 238 -24.73 -6.43 -15.41
C MET A 238 -25.29 -7.42 -14.37
N LYS A 239 -24.98 -8.72 -14.45
CA LYS A 239 -25.62 -9.76 -13.63
C LYS A 239 -24.85 -10.06 -12.33
N GLY A 240 -23.51 -10.05 -12.35
CA GLY A 240 -22.71 -10.51 -11.19
C GLY A 240 -22.56 -9.52 -10.03
N TRP A 241 -22.90 -8.23 -10.21
CA TRP A 241 -22.69 -7.21 -9.17
C TRP A 241 -23.95 -6.89 -8.35
N ARG A 242 -25.14 -6.88 -8.97
CA ARG A 242 -26.40 -6.58 -8.27
C ARG A 242 -26.72 -7.59 -7.16
N ASP A 243 -26.41 -8.86 -7.40
CA ASP A 243 -26.75 -9.94 -6.48
C ASP A 243 -25.90 -9.90 -5.19
N ARG A 244 -24.71 -9.29 -5.22
CA ARG A 244 -23.80 -9.21 -4.05
C ARG A 244 -24.05 -8.00 -3.16
N VAL A 245 -24.42 -6.85 -3.74
CA VAL A 245 -24.67 -5.62 -2.96
C VAL A 245 -26.02 -5.68 -2.24
N ILE A 246 -27.03 -6.31 -2.83
CA ILE A 246 -28.38 -6.41 -2.24
C ILE A 246 -28.43 -7.38 -1.04
N GLN A 247 -27.54 -8.38 -0.98
CA GLN A 247 -27.48 -9.32 0.16
C GLN A 247 -26.80 -8.75 1.41
N GLN A 248 -25.91 -7.76 1.28
CA GLN A 248 -25.13 -7.22 2.41
C GLN A 248 -25.74 -5.98 3.09
N GLY A 249 -26.70 -5.30 2.45
CA GLY A 249 -27.32 -4.08 2.98
C GLY A 249 -28.40 -4.28 4.06
N ARG A 250 -28.56 -5.49 4.62
CA ARG A 250 -29.60 -5.82 5.61
C ARG A 250 -29.04 -6.18 6.99
N SER A 251 -28.03 -5.46 7.45
CA SER A 251 -27.75 -5.34 8.87
C SER A 251 -26.73 -4.24 9.11
N ARG A 252 -27.15 -3.11 9.68
CA ARG A 252 -26.75 -2.67 11.03
C ARG A 252 -27.17 -1.23 11.27
N ALA A 253 -27.64 -1.00 12.49
CA ALA A 253 -28.09 0.27 13.03
C ALA A 253 -26.94 1.27 13.20
N GLU A 254 -27.32 2.54 13.08
CA GLU A 254 -26.51 3.74 13.09
C GLU A 254 -25.84 3.98 14.45
N HIS A 255 -24.56 4.35 14.43
CA HIS A 255 -23.89 4.98 15.58
C HIS A 255 -23.43 6.39 15.19
N THR A 256 -24.07 7.37 15.81
CA THR A 256 -23.69 8.78 15.76
C THR A 256 -22.50 9.03 16.69
N VAL A 257 -21.41 9.62 16.18
CA VAL A 257 -20.34 10.15 17.04
C VAL A 257 -20.21 11.65 16.84
N GLN A 258 -20.32 12.33 17.98
CA GLN A 258 -20.39 13.76 18.20
C GLN A 258 -19.05 14.47 17.91
N ASP A 259 -19.15 15.61 17.23
CA ASP A 259 -18.09 16.57 16.94
C ASP A 259 -17.47 17.16 18.24
N ARG A 260 -16.15 17.08 18.41
CA ARG A 260 -15.40 17.90 19.37
C ARG A 260 -14.21 18.57 18.69
N ARG A 261 -14.26 19.90 18.69
CA ARG A 261 -13.23 20.83 18.24
C ARG A 261 -12.00 20.75 19.14
N GLN A 262 -10.82 20.55 18.57
CA GLN A 262 -9.54 21.12 19.06
C GLN A 262 -8.56 21.34 17.89
N PRO A 263 -7.65 22.33 17.95
CA PRO A 263 -6.84 22.76 16.80
C PRO A 263 -5.44 22.12 16.75
N ARG A 264 -4.99 21.87 15.51
CA ARG A 264 -3.63 21.70 14.95
C ARG A 264 -2.44 21.52 15.91
N LEU A 265 -1.71 20.41 15.70
CA LEU A 265 -0.25 20.33 15.51
C LEU A 265 0.08 18.92 14.93
N LEU A 266 1.30 18.74 14.41
CA LEU A 266 1.80 17.62 13.58
C LEU A 266 1.22 16.22 13.89
N PRO A 267 1.18 15.29 12.89
CA PRO A 267 0.92 13.88 13.15
C PRO A 267 1.85 13.41 14.27
N SER A 268 1.28 12.96 15.38
CA SER A 268 2.06 12.41 16.48
C SER A 268 2.86 11.21 15.98
N LEU A 269 4.06 11.00 16.52
CA LEU A 269 4.90 9.83 16.22
C LEU A 269 4.14 8.49 16.36
N THR A 270 3.06 8.46 17.14
CA THR A 270 2.13 7.34 17.27
C THR A 270 1.39 6.99 15.97
N ALA A 271 0.97 7.97 15.17
CA ALA A 271 0.31 7.72 13.87
C ALA A 271 1.26 7.05 12.87
N PHE A 272 2.57 7.33 13.00
CA PHE A 272 3.60 6.72 12.16
C PHE A 272 3.83 5.23 12.43
N HIS A 273 3.57 4.77 13.67
CA HIS A 273 3.83 3.39 14.07
C HIS A 273 2.67 2.45 13.71
N SER A 274 1.42 2.88 13.91
CA SER A 274 0.24 2.02 13.69
C SER A 274 -0.06 1.75 12.21
N GLU A 275 0.21 2.70 11.32
CA GLU A 275 -0.07 2.59 9.88
C GLU A 275 0.99 1.77 9.12
N SER A 276 2.17 1.58 9.69
CA SER A 276 3.33 0.95 9.01
C SER A 276 3.21 -0.56 8.80
N ALA A 277 2.31 -1.22 9.54
CA ALA A 277 2.30 -2.68 9.62
C ALA A 277 1.34 -3.37 8.64
N ASP A 278 0.12 -2.87 8.46
CA ASP A 278 -0.90 -3.44 7.56
C ASP A 278 -1.25 -2.46 6.43
N LEU A 279 -0.33 -2.23 5.51
CA LEU A 279 -0.58 -1.46 4.29
C LEU A 279 -1.24 -2.36 3.23
N SER A 280 -2.49 -2.78 3.49
CA SER A 280 -3.33 -3.38 2.47
C SER A 280 -3.93 -2.30 1.55
N PRO A 281 -3.93 -2.48 0.22
CA PRO A 281 -4.38 -1.48 -0.73
C PRO A 281 -5.88 -1.19 -0.58
N LEU A 282 -6.23 0.06 -0.26
CA LEU A 282 -7.64 0.46 -0.19
C LEU A 282 -8.00 1.46 -1.29
N PHE A 283 -8.30 0.93 -2.48
CA PHE A 283 -8.64 1.73 -3.66
C PHE A 283 -9.96 1.29 -4.26
N LEU A 284 -10.85 2.24 -4.51
CA LEU A 284 -12.05 2.05 -5.28
C LEU A 284 -11.90 2.73 -6.65
N CYS A 285 -11.81 1.93 -7.70
CA CYS A 285 -11.81 2.45 -9.08
C CYS A 285 -13.25 2.71 -9.54
N LEU A 286 -13.61 3.99 -9.67
CA LEU A 286 -14.83 4.45 -10.32
C LEU A 286 -14.62 4.45 -11.84
N HIS A 287 -14.83 3.29 -12.46
CA HIS A 287 -14.82 3.15 -13.91
C HIS A 287 -16.18 2.74 -14.49
N LYS A 288 -17.12 2.23 -13.67
CA LYS A 288 -18.41 1.65 -14.15
C LYS A 288 -19.62 1.90 -13.22
N ILE A 289 -19.65 2.97 -12.42
CA ILE A 289 -20.79 3.25 -11.51
C ILE A 289 -21.80 4.18 -12.19
N PHE A 290 -23.09 3.93 -11.96
CA PHE A 290 -24.25 4.37 -12.75
C PHE A 290 -24.66 5.85 -12.59
N GLU A 291 -25.44 6.31 -13.58
CA GLU A 291 -26.23 7.55 -13.62
C GLU A 291 -27.18 7.68 -12.42
N LYS A 292 -26.78 8.40 -11.38
CA LYS A 292 -27.66 8.89 -10.31
C LYS A 292 -27.15 10.21 -9.72
N ASP A 293 -28.00 10.82 -8.90
CA ASP A 293 -27.80 12.05 -8.14
C ASP A 293 -26.47 12.05 -7.35
N LEU A 294 -25.91 13.25 -7.14
CA LEU A 294 -24.60 13.49 -6.53
C LEU A 294 -24.46 12.80 -5.16
N ASP A 295 -25.51 12.91 -4.34
CA ASP A 295 -25.57 12.40 -2.98
C ASP A 295 -25.53 10.87 -2.95
N HIS A 296 -26.22 10.25 -3.90
CA HIS A 296 -26.21 8.80 -4.03
C HIS A 296 -24.84 8.27 -4.46
N LEU A 297 -24.15 8.98 -5.35
CA LEU A 297 -22.80 8.60 -5.78
C LEU A 297 -21.80 8.71 -4.63
N GLU A 298 -21.91 9.76 -3.81
CA GLU A 298 -21.08 9.91 -2.60
C GLU A 298 -21.30 8.73 -1.65
N GLU A 299 -22.55 8.47 -1.27
CA GLU A 299 -22.93 7.43 -0.33
C GLU A 299 -22.51 6.04 -0.83
N GLN A 300 -22.76 5.72 -2.10
CA GLN A 300 -22.33 4.46 -2.70
C GLN A 300 -20.82 4.30 -2.70
N THR A 301 -20.07 5.35 -3.03
CA THR A 301 -18.60 5.33 -3.02
C THR A 301 -18.08 5.13 -1.61
N LYS A 302 -18.67 5.81 -0.63
CA LYS A 302 -18.32 5.66 0.79
C LYS A 302 -18.57 4.24 1.29
N ASN A 303 -19.75 3.68 1.01
CA ASN A 303 -20.11 2.32 1.41
C ASN A 303 -19.21 1.27 0.74
N ALA A 304 -18.87 1.46 -0.53
CA ALA A 304 -17.96 0.57 -1.25
C ALA A 304 -16.53 0.66 -0.69
N LEU A 305 -16.05 1.85 -0.34
CA LEU A 305 -14.75 2.03 0.30
C LEU A 305 -14.73 1.39 1.69
N GLN A 306 -15.79 1.56 2.49
CA GLN A 306 -15.93 0.91 3.79
C GLN A 306 -15.94 -0.62 3.67
N ALA A 307 -16.64 -1.18 2.69
CA ALA A 307 -16.64 -2.62 2.44
C ALA A 307 -15.26 -3.16 2.06
N LEU A 308 -14.41 -2.35 1.40
CA LEU A 308 -13.03 -2.71 1.16
C LEU A 308 -12.21 -2.69 2.45
N ILE A 309 -12.46 -1.73 3.36
CA ILE A 309 -11.79 -1.63 4.66
C ILE A 309 -12.12 -2.88 5.47
N ASP A 310 -13.42 -3.16 5.64
CA ASP A 310 -13.90 -4.28 6.45
C ASP A 310 -13.40 -5.64 5.93
N LYS A 311 -13.13 -5.74 4.62
CA LYS A 311 -12.66 -6.97 3.98
C LYS A 311 -11.15 -7.16 4.10
N HIS A 312 -10.37 -6.08 3.97
CA HIS A 312 -8.92 -6.15 3.79
C HIS A 312 -8.12 -5.65 5.00
N GLN A 313 -8.75 -4.95 5.94
CA GLN A 313 -8.12 -4.43 7.15
C GLN A 313 -8.61 -5.20 8.38
N ARG A 314 -7.68 -5.48 9.30
CA ARG A 314 -8.02 -5.95 10.65
C ARG A 314 -8.10 -4.76 11.58
N ILE A 315 -9.23 -4.62 12.28
CA ILE A 315 -9.48 -3.51 13.18
C ILE A 315 -9.77 -4.06 14.59
N PRO A 316 -9.03 -3.62 15.64
CA PRO A 316 -7.89 -2.70 15.58
C PRO A 316 -6.67 -3.36 14.92
N GLY A 317 -5.82 -2.56 14.27
CA GLY A 317 -4.59 -3.04 13.63
C GLY A 317 -3.61 -3.62 14.65
N ASN A 318 -2.79 -4.60 14.23
CA ASN A 318 -1.75 -5.19 15.08
C ASN A 318 -0.49 -5.51 14.28
N ILE A 319 0.65 -4.91 14.68
CA ILE A 319 1.94 -5.03 14.00
C ILE A 319 2.42 -6.48 13.89
N MET A 320 2.28 -7.26 14.97
CA MET A 320 2.74 -8.66 14.99
C MET A 320 1.90 -9.52 14.05
N SER A 321 0.58 -9.32 14.05
CA SER A 321 -0.33 -10.03 13.14
C SER A 321 0.02 -9.73 11.68
N ALA A 322 0.27 -8.46 11.35
CA ALA A 322 0.65 -8.03 10.02
C ALA A 322 1.98 -8.63 9.54
N LEU A 323 2.99 -8.67 10.43
CA LEU A 323 4.28 -9.31 10.13
C LEU A 323 4.14 -10.82 9.91
N LEU A 324 3.29 -11.50 10.70
CA LEU A 324 3.05 -12.94 10.55
C LEU A 324 2.30 -13.29 9.26
N GLU A 325 1.47 -12.40 8.73
CA GLU A 325 0.78 -12.58 7.45
C GLU A 325 1.75 -12.66 6.27
N ARG A 326 2.92 -12.04 6.37
CA ARG A 326 3.96 -12.10 5.32
C ARG A 326 4.50 -13.50 5.09
N PHE A 327 4.51 -14.34 6.13
CA PHE A 327 5.01 -15.71 6.05
C PHE A 327 3.89 -16.73 5.77
N HIS A 328 2.64 -16.38 6.10
CA HIS A 328 1.48 -17.20 5.77
C HIS A 328 0.97 -16.89 4.35
N LYS A 329 1.69 -17.37 3.34
CA LYS A 329 1.17 -17.44 1.97
C LYS A 329 0.01 -18.45 1.93
N LYS A 330 -1.20 -18.00 2.24
CA LYS A 330 -2.40 -18.78 1.92
C LYS A 330 -2.55 -18.73 0.40
N GLN A 331 -2.46 -19.90 -0.27
CA GLN A 331 -3.02 -20.05 -1.62
C GLN A 331 -4.51 -19.70 -1.51
N LYS A 332 -4.87 -18.44 -1.80
CA LYS A 332 -6.25 -18.05 -2.02
C LYS A 332 -6.55 -18.40 -3.47
N ASN A 333 -7.28 -19.51 -3.64
CA ASN A 333 -7.92 -19.83 -4.91
C ASN A 333 -8.94 -18.73 -5.21
N ASP A 334 -8.78 -18.09 -6.36
CA ASP A 334 -9.76 -17.16 -6.95
C ASP A 334 -11.04 -17.88 -7.40
#